data_AF-A0AB39WKX6-F1
#
_entry.id   AF-A0AB39WKX6-F1
#
_cell.length_a   1.000
_cell.length_b   1.000
_cell.length_c   1.000
_cell.angle_alpha   90.00
_cell.angle_beta   90.00
_cell.angle_gamma   90.00
#
_symmetry.space_group_name_H-M   'P 1'
#
loop_
_entity.id
_entity.type
_entity.pdbx_description
1 polymer ?
#
loop_
_entity_poly.entity_id
_entity_poly.type
_entity_poly.pdbx_seq_one_letter_code
_entity_poly.pdbx_strand_id
1 'polypeptide(L)'
;MLEQSTSLSKKISTSLTLGIVFSALVLMLGNGGNISWFPPIIVFSLVGISLLVTLLFPFIWHYLEQKQKVESDKIYGFTYSTIRYCLAFNIASFGWKKFYGLQFIVPTEIASLPINKLSGEWLTWFYFGHSQTFGIIVAVIQIGSGYLLLFRRTVLLGSIILFALLANLTLINVFYQMNVGALLQSVVLTIGVLFLISLDYKSLVDFFLKTKSNLPSLSFNSVFVKNIVRLSAIVLSLLFTIYLKSLIN
;
A
#
# COMPACT_ATOMS: atom_id res chain seq x y z
N MET A 1 -25.32 -23.44 15.70
CA MET A 1 -24.87 -22.72 14.49
C MET A 1 -23.47 -23.20 14.20
N LEU A 2 -23.24 -23.92 13.09
CA LEU A 2 -21.92 -24.43 12.73
C LEU A 2 -20.98 -23.25 12.49
N GLU A 3 -20.02 -23.03 13.39
CA GLU A 3 -18.86 -22.15 13.15
C GLU A 3 -18.24 -22.54 11.82
N GLN A 4 -18.23 -21.62 10.86
CA GLN A 4 -17.49 -21.80 9.62
C GLN A 4 -16.01 -21.86 9.99
N SER A 5 -15.45 -23.08 10.10
CA SER A 5 -14.03 -23.22 10.42
C SER A 5 -13.19 -22.45 9.40
N THR A 6 -12.29 -21.63 9.91
CA THR A 6 -11.45 -20.79 9.06
C THR A 6 -10.47 -21.70 8.31
N SER A 7 -10.49 -21.66 6.98
CA SER A 7 -9.65 -22.55 6.18
C SER A 7 -8.16 -22.33 6.48
N LEU A 8 -7.36 -23.40 6.44
CA LEU A 8 -5.91 -23.34 6.70
C LEU A 8 -5.21 -22.28 5.82
N SER A 9 -5.61 -22.16 4.55
CA SER A 9 -5.10 -21.15 3.63
C SER A 9 -5.34 -19.72 4.14
N LYS A 10 -6.52 -19.41 4.70
CA LYS A 10 -6.80 -18.10 5.31
C LYS A 10 -5.93 -17.85 6.53
N LYS A 11 -5.71 -18.87 7.37
CA LYS A 11 -4.83 -18.77 8.54
C LYS A 11 -3.40 -18.46 8.14
N ILE A 12 -2.87 -19.18 7.14
CA ILE A 12 -1.53 -18.96 6.60
C ILE A 12 -1.41 -17.54 6.01
N SER A 13 -2.32 -17.15 5.12
CA SER A 13 -2.28 -15.83 4.48
C SER A 13 -2.34 -14.67 5.49
N THR A 14 -3.22 -14.78 6.49
CA THR A 14 -3.36 -13.74 7.52
C THR A 14 -2.14 -13.69 8.44
N SER A 15 -1.62 -14.85 8.86
CA SER A 15 -0.42 -14.92 9.70
C SER A 15 0.81 -14.39 8.95
N LEU A 16 0.96 -14.75 7.68
CA LEU A 16 2.03 -14.28 6.81
C LEU A 16 1.99 -12.76 6.64
N THR A 17 0.81 -12.21 6.37
CA THR A 17 0.62 -10.77 6.25
C THR A 17 0.95 -10.05 7.56
N LEU A 18 0.50 -10.56 8.71
CA LEU A 18 0.86 -9.98 10.01
C LEU A 18 2.37 -9.99 10.23
N GLY A 19 3.03 -11.13 9.98
CA GLY A 19 4.46 -11.29 10.15
C GLY A 19 5.29 -10.29 9.37
N ILE A 20 5.03 -10.18 8.07
CA ILE A 20 5.77 -9.28 7.19
C ILE A 20 5.51 -7.81 7.53
N VAL A 21 4.27 -7.44 7.83
CA VAL A 21 3.90 -6.05 8.17
C VAL A 21 4.47 -5.65 9.54
N PHE A 22 4.45 -6.57 10.51
CA PHE A 22 5.05 -6.33 11.82
C PHE A 22 6.57 -6.24 11.72
N SER A 23 7.21 -7.10 10.93
CA SER A 23 8.65 -7.02 10.67
C SER A 23 9.03 -5.68 10.01
N ALA A 24 8.23 -5.22 9.05
CA ALA A 24 8.38 -3.91 8.43
C ALA A 24 8.24 -2.77 9.45
N LEU A 25 7.27 -2.86 10.39
CA LEU A 25 7.14 -1.90 11.49
C LEU A 25 8.41 -1.83 12.35
N VAL A 26 8.92 -2.98 12.77
CA VAL A 26 10.12 -3.09 13.60
C VAL A 26 11.33 -2.49 12.89
N LEU A 27 11.53 -2.82 11.61
CA LEU A 27 12.61 -2.25 10.79
C LEU A 27 12.45 -0.73 10.60
N MET A 28 11.22 -0.23 10.42
CA MET A 28 10.95 1.20 10.27
C MET A 28 11.32 1.98 11.55
N LEU A 29 11.03 1.40 12.72
CA LEU A 29 11.39 1.97 14.02
C LEU A 29 12.91 1.93 14.25
N GLY A 30 13.56 0.80 13.91
CA GLY A 30 15.01 0.64 14.03
C GLY A 30 15.81 1.58 13.11
N ASN A 31 15.25 1.95 11.96
CA ASN A 31 15.86 2.89 11.02
C ASN A 31 15.71 4.38 11.43
N GLY A 32 15.33 4.67 12.68
CA GLY A 32 15.17 6.03 13.19
C GLY A 32 16.47 6.79 13.52
N GLY A 33 17.64 6.18 13.31
CA GLY A 33 18.95 6.75 13.61
C GLY A 33 19.37 6.51 15.06
N ASN A 34 20.47 5.79 15.27
CA ASN A 34 21.15 5.50 16.54
C ASN A 34 20.29 5.60 17.82
N ILE A 35 19.16 4.91 17.83
CA ILE A 35 18.28 4.83 19.00
C ILE A 35 18.96 3.93 20.03
N SER A 36 19.46 4.51 21.12
CA SER A 36 20.24 3.79 22.14
C SER A 36 19.48 2.64 22.80
N TRP A 37 18.16 2.78 22.99
CA TRP A 37 17.29 1.76 23.59
C TRP A 37 16.76 0.73 22.56
N PHE A 38 16.99 0.94 21.26
CA PHE A 38 16.55 0.04 20.20
C PHE A 38 17.69 -0.29 19.23
N PRO A 39 18.81 -0.88 19.74
CA PRO A 39 19.97 -1.19 18.93
C PRO A 39 19.67 -2.26 17.87
N PRO A 40 20.46 -2.32 16.79
CA PRO A 40 20.24 -3.24 15.67
C PRO A 40 20.06 -4.71 16.08
N ILE A 41 20.78 -5.17 17.12
CA ILE A 41 20.64 -6.54 17.62
C ILE A 41 19.21 -6.84 18.07
N ILE A 42 18.55 -5.93 18.80
CA ILE A 42 17.17 -6.10 19.24
C ILE A 42 16.23 -6.07 18.04
N VAL A 43 16.44 -5.12 17.10
CA VAL A 43 15.64 -5.00 15.88
C VAL A 43 15.65 -6.30 15.08
N PHE A 44 16.84 -6.81 14.75
CA PHE A 44 16.99 -8.02 13.94
C PHE A 44 16.53 -9.28 14.67
N SER A 45 16.73 -9.38 16.00
CA SER A 45 16.18 -10.47 16.79
C SER A 45 14.65 -10.48 16.77
N LEU A 46 14.00 -9.32 16.94
CA LEU A 46 12.53 -9.23 16.88
C LEU A 46 11.98 -9.57 15.50
N VAL A 47 12.65 -9.13 14.43
CA VAL A 47 12.29 -9.51 13.05
C VAL A 47 12.43 -11.02 12.88
N GLY A 48 13.55 -11.61 13.28
CA GLY A 48 13.77 -13.06 13.20
C GLY A 48 12.70 -13.86 13.94
N ILE A 49 12.38 -13.47 15.17
CA ILE A 49 11.32 -14.09 15.96
C ILE A 49 9.95 -13.93 15.27
N SER A 50 9.63 -12.73 14.76
CA SER A 50 8.37 -12.48 14.06
C SER A 50 8.21 -13.39 12.84
N LEU A 51 9.24 -13.54 12.02
CA LEU A 51 9.23 -14.41 10.85
C LEU A 51 9.11 -15.90 11.22
N LEU A 52 9.78 -16.35 12.30
CA LEU A 52 9.64 -17.71 12.80
C LEU A 52 8.22 -17.99 13.31
N VAL A 53 7.67 -17.10 14.12
CA VAL A 53 6.28 -17.20 14.62
C VAL A 53 5.30 -17.26 13.46
N THR A 54 5.53 -16.46 12.42
CA THR A 54 4.69 -16.41 11.22
C THR A 54 4.60 -17.75 10.49
N LEU A 55 5.69 -18.51 10.45
CA LEU A 55 5.72 -19.84 9.82
C LEU A 55 5.03 -20.90 10.67
N LEU A 56 5.13 -20.83 12.00
CA LEU A 56 4.64 -21.88 12.91
C LEU A 56 3.21 -21.66 13.39
N PHE A 57 2.85 -20.40 13.68
CA PHE A 57 1.56 -20.01 14.26
C PHE A 57 0.33 -20.52 13.52
N PRO A 58 0.21 -20.46 12.18
CA PRO A 58 -1.00 -20.92 11.50
C PRO A 58 -1.25 -22.42 11.67
N PHE A 59 -0.19 -23.23 11.78
CA PHE A 59 -0.31 -24.68 12.01
C PHE A 59 -0.70 -24.98 13.46
N ILE A 60 -0.11 -24.27 14.43
CA ILE A 60 -0.48 -24.38 15.84
C ILE A 60 -1.95 -23.97 16.03
N TRP A 61 -2.36 -22.84 15.46
CA TRP A 61 -3.74 -22.38 15.50
C TRP A 61 -4.69 -23.40 14.85
N HIS A 62 -4.35 -23.95 13.69
CA HIS A 62 -5.19 -24.96 13.05
C HIS A 62 -5.32 -26.23 13.91
N TYR A 63 -4.23 -26.72 14.50
CA TYR A 63 -4.25 -27.88 15.38
C TYR A 63 -5.10 -27.65 16.65
N LEU A 64 -4.97 -26.48 17.27
CA LEU A 64 -5.74 -26.12 18.47
C LEU A 64 -7.24 -25.94 18.18
N GLU A 65 -7.59 -25.42 17.00
CA GLU A 65 -8.97 -25.32 16.53
C GLU A 65 -9.59 -26.72 16.35
N GLN A 66 -8.87 -27.65 15.73
CA GLN A 66 -9.35 -29.04 15.58
C GLN A 66 -9.58 -29.72 16.94
N LYS A 67 -8.80 -29.35 17.96
CA LYS A 67 -8.99 -29.80 19.35
C LYS A 67 -10.05 -29.02 20.13
N GLN A 68 -10.76 -28.08 19.49
CA GLN A 68 -11.76 -27.22 20.11
C GLN A 68 -11.22 -26.44 21.33
N LYS A 69 -9.91 -26.17 21.37
CA LYS A 69 -9.25 -25.46 22.48
C LYS A 69 -9.27 -23.94 22.30
N VAL A 70 -9.54 -23.45 21.09
CA VAL A 70 -9.49 -22.03 20.75
C VAL A 70 -10.64 -21.66 19.81
N GLU A 71 -11.16 -20.46 19.99
CA GLU A 71 -12.14 -19.86 19.10
C GLU A 71 -11.44 -19.13 17.95
N SER A 72 -11.53 -19.67 16.73
CA SER A 72 -10.83 -19.11 15.56
C SER A 72 -11.29 -17.70 15.19
N ASP A 73 -12.56 -17.35 15.40
CA ASP A 73 -13.07 -16.02 15.05
C ASP A 73 -12.42 -14.92 15.88
N LYS A 74 -12.18 -15.18 17.17
CA LYS A 74 -11.46 -14.25 18.06
C LYS A 74 -10.00 -14.08 17.62
N ILE A 75 -9.30 -15.17 17.31
CA ILE A 75 -7.90 -15.13 16.86
C ILE A 75 -7.79 -14.40 15.52
N TYR A 76 -8.67 -14.71 14.57
CA TYR A 76 -8.69 -14.04 13.27
C TYR A 76 -8.97 -12.55 13.42
N GLY A 77 -10.00 -12.18 14.20
CA GLY A 77 -10.35 -10.78 14.45
C GLY A 77 -9.24 -9.99 15.13
N PHE A 78 -8.50 -10.61 16.07
CA PHE A 78 -7.31 -10.03 16.69
C PHE A 78 -6.19 -9.83 15.67
N THR A 79 -5.81 -10.88 14.95
CA THR A 79 -4.74 -10.86 13.94
C THR A 79 -5.00 -9.81 12.86
N TYR A 80 -6.23 -9.77 12.35
CA TYR A 80 -6.68 -8.76 11.38
C TYR A 80 -6.59 -7.33 11.94
N SER A 81 -7.01 -7.12 13.19
CA SER A 81 -6.94 -5.80 13.82
C SER A 81 -5.50 -5.35 14.05
N THR A 82 -4.60 -6.27 14.39
CA THR A 82 -3.16 -6.01 14.53
C THR A 82 -2.53 -5.63 13.19
N ILE A 83 -2.87 -6.32 12.09
CA ILE A 83 -2.43 -5.95 10.73
C ILE A 83 -2.82 -4.50 10.42
N ARG A 84 -4.10 -4.15 10.64
CA ARG A 84 -4.60 -2.79 10.40
C ARG A 84 -3.85 -1.76 11.23
N TYR A 85 -3.62 -2.03 12.51
CA TYR A 85 -2.87 -1.15 13.39
C TYR A 85 -1.42 -0.96 12.91
N CYS A 86 -0.71 -2.04 12.59
CA CYS A 86 0.67 -1.96 12.11
C CYS A 86 0.78 -1.20 10.77
N LEU A 87 -0.14 -1.43 9.84
CA LEU A 87 -0.20 -0.67 8.57
C LEU A 87 -0.45 0.82 8.82
N ALA A 88 -1.47 1.14 9.63
CA ALA A 88 -1.82 2.51 9.98
C ALA A 88 -0.63 3.24 10.61
N PHE A 89 0.03 2.61 11.58
CA PHE A 89 1.19 3.17 12.26
C PHE A 89 2.36 3.43 11.30
N ASN A 90 2.73 2.43 10.49
CA ASN A 90 3.84 2.57 9.53
C ASN A 90 3.57 3.73 8.57
N ILE A 91 2.42 3.71 7.92
CA ILE A 91 2.09 4.67 6.86
C ILE A 91 1.94 6.07 7.42
N ALA A 92 1.27 6.22 8.57
CA ALA A 92 1.17 7.50 9.25
C ALA A 92 2.56 8.00 9.68
N SER A 93 3.45 7.14 10.15
CA SER A 93 4.83 7.52 10.50
C SER A 93 5.61 8.06 9.30
N PHE A 94 5.50 7.42 8.13
CA PHE A 94 6.08 7.96 6.90
C PHE A 94 5.46 9.29 6.47
N GLY A 95 4.15 9.45 6.65
CA GLY A 95 3.46 10.72 6.42
C GLY A 95 3.95 11.82 7.36
N TRP A 96 4.04 11.55 8.67
CA TRP A 96 4.56 12.49 9.65
C TRP A 96 6.01 12.88 9.37
N LYS A 97 6.86 11.93 8.96
CA LYS A 97 8.23 12.26 8.53
C LYS A 97 8.25 13.26 7.36
N LYS A 98 7.36 13.11 6.37
CA LYS A 98 7.22 14.10 5.28
C LYS A 98 6.69 15.43 5.78
N PHE A 99 5.67 15.41 6.64
CA PHE A 99 5.04 16.61 7.18
C PHE A 99 6.04 17.50 7.93
N TYR A 100 6.91 16.89 8.75
CA TYR A 100 7.95 17.59 9.51
C TYR A 100 9.24 17.85 8.71
N GLY A 101 9.26 17.61 7.39
CA GLY A 101 10.45 17.86 6.57
C GLY A 101 11.62 16.91 6.85
N LEU A 102 11.38 15.75 7.47
CA LEU A 102 12.39 14.71 7.74
C LEU A 102 12.65 13.80 6.52
N GLN A 103 12.04 14.10 5.37
CA GLN A 103 12.26 13.40 4.09
C GLN A 103 12.55 14.41 2.99
N PHE A 104 13.16 13.92 1.90
CA PHE A 104 13.50 14.71 0.72
C PHE A 104 14.55 15.80 0.97
N ILE A 105 15.37 15.61 1.99
CA ILE A 105 16.56 16.42 2.24
C ILE A 105 17.66 15.91 1.31
N VAL A 106 18.19 16.81 0.48
CA VAL A 106 19.31 16.53 -0.42
C VAL A 106 20.57 17.20 0.17
N PRO A 107 21.65 16.45 0.43
CA PRO A 107 22.92 17.01 0.88
C PRO A 107 23.47 18.04 -0.12
N THR A 108 24.18 19.05 0.37
CA THR A 108 24.74 20.14 -0.46
C THR A 108 25.69 19.63 -1.54
N GLU A 109 26.44 18.58 -1.23
CA GLU A 109 27.42 17.98 -2.14
C GLU A 109 26.70 17.35 -3.33
N ILE A 110 25.62 16.62 -3.07
CA ILE A 110 24.76 16.06 -4.11
C ILE A 110 24.07 17.17 -4.88
N ALA A 111 23.60 18.20 -4.17
CA ALA A 111 22.83 19.27 -4.79
C ALA A 111 23.63 20.13 -5.76
N SER A 112 24.95 20.18 -5.59
CA SER A 112 25.88 20.87 -6.48
C SER A 112 26.22 20.12 -7.77
N LEU A 113 25.85 18.83 -7.87
CA LEU A 113 26.16 18.02 -9.03
C LEU A 113 25.29 18.41 -10.24
N PRO A 114 25.82 18.33 -11.47
CA PRO A 114 25.00 18.50 -12.66
C PRO A 114 23.95 17.38 -12.76
N ILE A 115 22.78 17.69 -13.33
CA ILE A 115 21.61 16.79 -13.36
C ILE A 115 21.95 15.41 -13.95
N ASN A 116 22.78 15.36 -14.99
CA ASN A 116 23.19 14.11 -15.64
C ASN A 116 24.12 13.22 -14.78
N LYS A 117 24.55 13.69 -13.60
CA LYS A 117 25.34 12.94 -12.62
C LYS A 117 24.53 12.52 -11.39
N LEU A 118 23.28 12.98 -11.26
CA LEU A 118 22.40 12.55 -10.17
C LEU A 118 21.91 11.12 -10.41
N SER A 119 21.87 10.31 -9.35
CA SER A 119 21.20 9.02 -9.40
C SER A 119 19.67 9.22 -9.48
N GLY A 120 18.95 8.16 -9.86
CA GLY A 120 17.47 8.18 -9.83
C GLY A 120 16.92 8.52 -8.43
N GLU A 121 17.59 8.05 -7.38
CA GLU A 121 17.31 8.41 -5.97
C GLU A 121 17.39 9.90 -5.72
N TRP A 122 18.54 10.51 -6.02
CA TRP A 122 18.71 11.93 -5.77
C TRP A 122 17.83 12.81 -6.65
N LEU A 123 17.59 12.41 -7.89
CA LEU A 123 16.65 13.11 -8.77
C LEU A 123 15.23 13.10 -8.20
N THR A 124 14.80 11.96 -7.66
CA THR A 124 13.48 11.82 -7.02
C THR A 124 13.40 12.65 -5.73
N TRP A 125 14.46 12.67 -4.92
CA TRP A 125 14.48 13.43 -3.67
C TRP A 125 14.44 14.93 -3.97
N PHE A 126 15.16 15.37 -5.01
CA PHE A 126 15.08 16.74 -5.51
C PHE A 126 13.67 17.11 -5.98
N TYR A 127 13.02 16.24 -6.77
CA TYR A 127 11.68 16.48 -7.28
C TYR A 127 10.66 16.64 -6.14
N PHE A 128 10.63 15.70 -5.19
CA PHE A 128 9.72 15.80 -4.04
C PHE A 128 10.10 16.92 -3.07
N GLY A 129 11.39 17.24 -2.94
CA GLY A 129 11.90 18.33 -2.11
C GLY A 129 11.63 19.73 -2.68
N HIS A 130 11.40 19.86 -3.99
CA HIS A 130 11.17 21.15 -4.64
C HIS A 130 9.88 21.84 -4.14
N SER A 131 8.80 21.08 -3.90
CA SER A 131 7.51 21.64 -3.46
C SER A 131 7.11 21.05 -2.11
N GLN A 132 7.39 21.81 -1.05
CA GLN A 132 6.96 21.46 0.31
C GLN A 132 5.44 21.27 0.40
N THR A 133 4.66 22.11 -0.26
CA THR A 133 3.20 22.02 -0.31
C THR A 133 2.74 20.68 -0.88
N PHE A 134 3.35 20.23 -1.99
CA PHE A 134 3.04 18.92 -2.56
C PHE A 134 3.41 17.78 -1.61
N GLY A 135 4.58 17.86 -0.98
CA GLY A 135 5.00 16.91 0.06
C GLY A 135 4.02 16.81 1.23
N ILE A 136 3.49 17.95 1.70
CA ILE A 136 2.48 18.01 2.77
C ILE A 136 1.16 17.39 2.33
N ILE A 137 0.70 17.63 1.10
CA ILE A 137 -0.53 17.01 0.58
C ILE A 137 -0.39 15.48 0.58
N VAL A 138 0.72 14.96 0.06
CA VAL A 138 1.02 13.52 0.08
C VAL A 138 1.04 13.00 1.52
N ALA A 139 1.67 13.73 2.45
CA ALA A 139 1.72 13.38 3.86
C ALA A 139 0.34 13.29 4.51
N VAL A 140 -0.53 14.28 4.28
CA VAL A 140 -1.90 14.32 4.82
C VAL A 140 -2.73 13.16 4.27
N ILE A 141 -2.59 12.82 2.98
CA ILE A 141 -3.26 11.65 2.40
C ILE A 141 -2.78 10.35 3.06
N GLN A 142 -1.45 10.20 3.28
CA GLN A 142 -0.88 9.04 3.97
C GLN A 142 -1.41 8.92 5.41
N ILE A 143 -1.36 10.01 6.19
CA ILE A 143 -1.80 10.03 7.60
C ILE A 143 -3.31 9.77 7.68
N GLY A 144 -4.11 10.53 6.94
CA GLY A 144 -5.56 10.43 6.95
C GLY A 144 -6.02 9.02 6.57
N SER A 145 -5.52 8.50 5.45
CA SER A 145 -5.90 7.16 4.98
C SER A 145 -5.36 6.04 5.87
N GLY A 146 -4.18 6.23 6.49
CA GLY A 146 -3.66 5.35 7.53
C GLY A 146 -4.60 5.27 8.74
N TYR A 147 -5.09 6.41 9.24
CA TYR A 147 -6.05 6.43 10.35
C TYR A 147 -7.42 5.88 9.99
N LEU A 148 -7.87 6.01 8.73
CA LEU A 148 -9.09 5.34 8.27
C LEU A 148 -9.02 3.81 8.43
N LEU A 149 -7.84 3.18 8.43
CA LEU A 149 -7.70 1.74 8.67
C LEU A 149 -8.05 1.32 10.11
N LEU A 150 -7.98 2.25 11.07
CA LEU A 150 -8.27 1.97 12.47
C LEU A 150 -9.78 1.80 12.71
N PHE A 151 -10.62 2.50 11.94
CA PHE A 151 -12.07 2.43 12.07
C PHE A 151 -12.68 1.39 11.14
N ARG A 152 -13.44 0.43 11.70
CA ARG A 152 -14.03 -0.70 10.97
C ARG A 152 -14.86 -0.27 9.75
N ARG A 153 -15.53 0.88 9.82
CA ARG A 153 -16.40 1.39 8.74
C ARG A 153 -15.63 2.01 7.57
N THR A 154 -14.39 2.43 7.77
CA THR A 154 -13.62 3.18 6.77
C THR A 154 -12.40 2.42 6.26
N VAL A 155 -12.18 1.17 6.69
CA VAL A 155 -11.03 0.36 6.28
C VAL A 155 -10.94 0.29 4.76
N LEU A 156 -12.03 -0.09 4.09
CA LEU A 156 -12.03 -0.25 2.64
C LEU A 156 -11.66 1.04 1.90
N LEU A 157 -12.25 2.18 2.31
CA LEU A 157 -11.94 3.50 1.74
C LEU A 157 -10.46 3.85 1.95
N GLY A 158 -9.97 3.72 3.18
CA GLY A 158 -8.56 3.98 3.51
C GLY A 158 -7.62 3.08 2.71
N SER A 159 -7.95 1.79 2.58
CA SER A 159 -7.14 0.83 1.83
C SER A 159 -7.07 1.16 0.34
N ILE A 160 -8.17 1.58 -0.31
CA ILE A 160 -8.14 1.95 -1.74
C ILE A 160 -7.26 3.18 -1.97
N ILE A 161 -7.42 4.23 -1.14
CA ILE A 161 -6.62 5.46 -1.26
C ILE A 161 -5.14 5.14 -1.05
N LEU A 162 -4.83 4.35 -0.01
CA LEU A 162 -3.46 3.92 0.27
C LEU A 162 -2.89 3.04 -0.84
N PHE A 163 -3.67 2.15 -1.43
CA PHE A 163 -3.20 1.32 -2.52
C PHE A 163 -2.76 2.15 -3.72
N ALA A 164 -3.58 3.11 -4.15
CA ALA A 164 -3.22 4.01 -5.26
C ALA A 164 -1.92 4.77 -4.99
N LEU A 165 -1.77 5.30 -3.77
CA LEU A 165 -0.58 6.06 -3.36
C LEU A 165 0.65 5.16 -3.23
N LEU A 166 0.54 4.05 -2.50
CA LEU A 166 1.66 3.14 -2.24
C LEU A 166 2.11 2.41 -3.50
N ALA A 167 1.18 2.00 -4.37
CA ALA A 167 1.54 1.39 -5.65
C ALA A 167 2.38 2.36 -6.49
N ASN A 168 1.98 3.65 -6.55
CA ASN A 168 2.78 4.67 -7.24
C ASN A 168 4.17 4.82 -6.60
N LEU A 169 4.25 4.93 -5.27
CA LEU A 169 5.54 5.02 -4.57
C LEU A 169 6.42 3.77 -4.78
N THR A 170 5.84 2.57 -4.81
CA THR A 170 6.58 1.34 -5.11
C THR A 170 7.11 1.35 -6.54
N LEU A 171 6.34 1.82 -7.52
CA LEU A 171 6.83 1.96 -8.89
C LEU A 171 7.96 2.98 -8.98
N ILE A 172 7.85 4.12 -8.30
CA ILE A 172 8.96 5.08 -8.19
C ILE A 172 10.19 4.40 -7.60
N ASN A 173 10.03 3.63 -6.53
CA ASN A 173 11.14 2.93 -5.88
C ASN A 173 11.85 1.94 -6.82
N VAL A 174 11.08 1.22 -7.65
CA VAL A 174 11.62 0.26 -8.62
C VAL A 174 12.33 0.98 -9.78
N PHE A 175 11.64 1.91 -10.44
CA PHE A 175 12.12 2.50 -11.69
C PHE A 175 13.23 3.52 -11.50
N TYR A 176 13.28 4.18 -10.34
CA TYR A 176 14.35 5.12 -10.00
C TYR A 176 15.43 4.49 -9.10
N GLN A 177 15.38 3.16 -8.90
CA GLN A 177 16.40 2.39 -8.18
C GLN A 177 16.71 2.94 -6.78
N MET A 178 15.65 3.15 -6.00
CA MET A 178 15.79 3.61 -4.62
C MET A 178 16.53 2.59 -3.76
N ASN A 179 17.10 3.06 -2.66
CA ASN A 179 17.66 2.18 -1.64
C ASN A 179 16.69 1.04 -1.26
N VAL A 180 17.28 -0.14 -1.03
CA VAL A 180 16.55 -1.41 -0.83
C VAL A 180 15.58 -1.32 0.36
N GLY A 181 15.93 -0.57 1.40
CA GLY A 181 15.07 -0.36 2.56
C GLY A 181 13.74 0.32 2.20
N ALA A 182 13.79 1.42 1.43
CA ALA A 182 12.61 2.12 0.96
C ALA A 182 11.75 1.25 0.03
N LEU A 183 12.39 0.51 -0.88
CA LEU A 183 11.71 -0.42 -1.78
C LEU A 183 10.96 -1.50 -1.00
N LEU A 184 11.64 -2.24 -0.11
CA LEU A 184 11.04 -3.30 0.68
C LEU A 184 9.88 -2.81 1.54
N GLN A 185 10.04 -1.65 2.20
CA GLN A 185 8.98 -1.02 2.97
C GLN A 185 7.74 -0.74 2.10
N SER A 186 7.93 -0.11 0.94
CA SER A 186 6.82 0.20 0.04
C SER A 186 6.10 -1.05 -0.48
N VAL A 187 6.85 -2.12 -0.81
CA VAL A 187 6.30 -3.38 -1.29
C VAL A 187 5.49 -4.08 -0.21
N VAL A 188 6.04 -4.22 1.00
CA VAL A 188 5.35 -4.90 2.12
C VAL A 188 4.06 -4.17 2.51
N LEU A 189 4.10 -2.82 2.60
CA LEU A 189 2.92 -2.04 2.91
C LEU A 189 1.87 -2.11 1.79
N THR A 190 2.29 -2.11 0.52
CA THR A 190 1.38 -2.29 -0.63
C THR A 190 0.70 -3.66 -0.58
N ILE A 191 1.45 -4.73 -0.32
CA ILE A 191 0.90 -6.10 -0.16
C ILE A 191 -0.06 -6.16 1.03
N GLY A 192 0.28 -5.54 2.16
CA GLY A 192 -0.59 -5.51 3.34
C GLY A 192 -1.91 -4.78 3.08
N VAL A 193 -1.87 -3.66 2.35
CA VAL A 193 -3.09 -2.95 1.95
C VAL A 193 -3.90 -3.75 0.91
N LEU A 194 -3.24 -4.40 -0.05
CA LEU A 194 -3.90 -5.32 -0.99
C LEU A 194 -4.59 -6.48 -0.27
N PHE A 195 -3.96 -7.02 0.77
CA PHE A 195 -4.58 -8.04 1.63
C PHE A 195 -5.88 -7.51 2.24
N LEU A 196 -5.90 -6.29 2.80
CA LEU A 196 -7.13 -5.69 3.34
C LEU A 196 -8.22 -5.54 2.26
N ILE A 197 -7.86 -5.07 1.06
CA ILE A 197 -8.78 -4.95 -0.09
C ILE A 197 -9.35 -6.33 -0.49
N SER A 198 -8.50 -7.36 -0.49
CA SER A 198 -8.90 -8.72 -0.91
C SER A 198 -9.98 -9.33 -0.02
N LEU A 199 -10.07 -8.92 1.25
CA LEU A 199 -11.09 -9.40 2.18
C LEU A 199 -12.49 -8.87 1.84
N ASP A 200 -12.56 -7.67 1.25
CA ASP A 200 -13.81 -6.99 0.86
C ASP A 200 -14.05 -7.00 -0.67
N TYR A 201 -13.37 -7.89 -1.41
CA TYR A 201 -13.39 -7.87 -2.88
C TYR A 201 -14.80 -7.95 -3.48
N LYS A 202 -15.71 -8.69 -2.84
CA LYS A 202 -17.11 -8.83 -3.30
C LYS A 202 -17.84 -7.49 -3.29
N SER A 203 -17.69 -6.75 -2.19
CA SER A 203 -18.28 -5.42 -2.02
C SER A 203 -17.75 -4.44 -3.09
N LEU A 204 -16.48 -4.55 -3.47
CA LEU A 204 -15.90 -3.73 -4.54
C LEU A 204 -16.46 -4.09 -5.91
N VAL A 205 -16.57 -5.38 -6.22
CA VAL A 205 -17.18 -5.84 -7.47
C VAL A 205 -18.63 -5.38 -7.57
N ASP A 206 -19.39 -5.48 -6.48
CA ASP A 206 -20.78 -5.02 -6.43
C ASP A 206 -20.86 -3.51 -6.63
N PHE A 207 -20.00 -2.74 -5.93
CA PHE A 207 -19.97 -1.29 -6.02
C PHE A 207 -19.54 -0.78 -7.42
N PHE A 208 -18.44 -1.27 -7.98
CA PHE A 208 -17.86 -0.74 -9.22
C PHE A 208 -18.45 -1.35 -10.49
N LEU A 209 -18.84 -2.63 -10.47
CA LEU A 209 -19.25 -3.34 -11.69
C LEU A 209 -20.75 -3.58 -11.77
N LYS A 210 -21.48 -3.63 -10.64
CA LYS A 210 -22.93 -3.90 -10.63
C LYS A 210 -23.79 -2.67 -10.38
N THR A 211 -23.26 -1.63 -9.72
CA THR A 211 -24.00 -0.38 -9.53
C THR A 211 -24.29 0.29 -10.87
N LYS A 212 -25.58 0.50 -11.16
CA LYS A 212 -26.03 1.24 -12.34
C LYS A 212 -26.30 2.69 -11.95
N SER A 213 -25.86 3.63 -12.77
CA SER A 213 -26.21 5.04 -12.61
C SER A 213 -27.68 5.26 -12.99
N ASN A 214 -28.40 6.04 -12.17
CA ASN A 214 -29.77 6.46 -12.45
C ASN A 214 -29.84 7.74 -13.30
N LEU A 215 -28.69 8.23 -13.77
CA LEU A 215 -28.65 9.40 -14.64
C LEU A 215 -29.20 9.05 -16.03
N PRO A 216 -29.91 9.99 -16.69
CA PRO A 216 -30.41 9.78 -18.04
C PRO A 216 -29.23 9.50 -18.97
N SER A 217 -29.23 8.32 -19.59
CA SER A 217 -28.23 7.97 -20.60
C SER A 217 -28.70 8.44 -21.97
N LEU A 218 -27.77 8.92 -22.81
CA LEU A 218 -28.03 9.12 -24.23
C LEU A 218 -28.61 7.83 -24.83
N SER A 219 -29.88 7.89 -25.24
CA SER A 219 -30.60 6.76 -25.84
C SER A 219 -30.26 6.67 -27.31
N PHE A 220 -29.28 5.84 -27.65
CA PHE A 220 -29.08 5.43 -29.04
C PHE A 220 -30.01 4.26 -29.35
N ASN A 221 -30.75 4.34 -30.47
CA ASN A 221 -31.63 3.26 -30.93
C ASN A 221 -30.87 1.96 -31.26
N SER A 222 -29.55 2.04 -31.49
CA SER A 222 -28.70 0.89 -31.78
C SER A 222 -27.51 0.81 -30.83
N VAL A 223 -27.31 -0.38 -30.26
CA VAL A 223 -26.14 -0.73 -29.43
C VAL A 223 -24.84 -0.57 -30.23
N PHE A 224 -24.90 -0.78 -31.55
CA PHE A 224 -23.76 -0.61 -32.45
C PHE A 224 -23.29 0.85 -32.50
N VAL A 225 -24.21 1.80 -32.68
CA VAL A 225 -23.89 3.24 -32.69
C VAL A 225 -23.32 3.68 -31.34
N LYS A 226 -23.91 3.21 -30.23
CA LYS A 226 -23.39 3.48 -28.88
C LYS A 226 -21.94 3.00 -28.70
N ASN A 227 -21.60 1.82 -29.22
CA ASN A 227 -20.24 1.28 -29.15
C ASN A 227 -19.29 1.99 -30.10
N ILE A 228 -19.73 2.44 -31.27
CA ILE A 228 -18.93 3.28 -32.18
C ILE A 228 -18.55 4.59 -31.51
N VAL A 229 -19.50 5.28 -30.86
CA VAL A 229 -19.20 6.56 -30.17
C VAL A 229 -18.19 6.37 -29.03
N ARG A 230 -18.26 5.24 -28.31
CA ARG A 230 -17.25 4.88 -27.30
C ARG A 230 -15.89 4.63 -27.93
N LEU A 231 -15.86 3.87 -29.03
CA LEU A 231 -14.64 3.54 -29.74
C LEU A 231 -14.01 4.76 -30.40
N SER A 232 -14.82 5.69 -30.92
CA SER A 232 -14.32 6.91 -31.57
C SER A 232 -13.55 7.79 -30.61
N ALA A 233 -13.96 7.89 -29.33
CA ALA A 233 -13.18 8.63 -28.34
C ALA A 233 -11.77 8.02 -28.14
N ILE A 234 -11.66 6.69 -28.13
CA ILE A 234 -10.38 5.97 -28.00
C ILE A 234 -9.54 6.14 -29.28
N VAL A 235 -10.15 5.92 -30.45
CA VAL A 235 -9.42 5.92 -31.73
C VAL A 235 -9.03 7.34 -32.14
N LEU A 236 -9.93 8.31 -32.03
CA LEU A 236 -9.64 9.70 -32.43
C LEU A 236 -8.58 10.33 -31.52
N SER A 237 -8.61 10.08 -30.20
CA SER A 237 -7.55 10.57 -29.30
C SER A 237 -6.20 9.95 -29.64
N LEU A 238 -6.16 8.66 -29.98
CA LEU A 238 -4.95 7.98 -30.43
C LEU A 238 -4.44 8.54 -31.76
N LEU A 239 -5.30 8.66 -32.78
CA LEU A 239 -4.95 9.18 -34.10
C LEU A 239 -4.47 10.64 -34.03
N PHE A 240 -5.15 11.48 -33.24
CA PHE A 240 -4.72 12.85 -33.01
C PHE A 240 -3.32 12.91 -32.39
N THR A 241 -3.03 12.05 -31.41
CA THR A 241 -1.71 11.98 -30.78
C THR A 241 -0.64 11.47 -31.75
N ILE A 242 -0.95 10.49 -32.60
CA ILE A 242 -0.05 10.01 -33.66
C ILE A 242 0.25 11.13 -34.67
N TYR A 243 -0.78 11.89 -35.06
CA TYR A 243 -0.62 13.05 -35.94
C TYR A 243 0.29 14.10 -35.31
N LEU A 244 0.04 14.49 -34.06
CA LEU A 244 0.93 15.42 -33.33
C LEU A 244 2.37 14.91 -33.28
N LYS A 245 2.57 13.61 -33.04
CA LYS A 245 3.91 13.00 -33.06
C LYS A 245 4.58 13.11 -34.45
N SER A 246 3.81 13.00 -35.54
CA SER A 246 4.34 13.16 -36.90
C SER A 246 4.73 14.59 -37.25
N LEU A 247 4.26 15.61 -36.52
CA LEU A 247 4.68 17.00 -36.70
C LEU A 247 5.99 17.35 -35.98
N ILE A 248 6.39 16.55 -34.98
CA ILE A 248 7.57 16.77 -34.15
C ILE A 248 8.80 16.01 -34.71
N ASN A 249 8.56 14.94 -35.49
CA ASN A 249 9.58 14.18 -36.20
C ASN A 249 9.86 14.78 -37.58
#